data_AF-W7XY25-F1
#
_entry.id   AF-W7XY25-F1
#
_cell.length_a   1.000
_cell.length_b   1.000
_cell.length_c   1.000
_cell.angle_alpha   90.00
_cell.angle_beta   90.00
_cell.angle_gamma   90.00
#
_symmetry.space_group_name_H-M   'P 1'
#
loop_
_entity.id
_entity.type
_entity.pdbx_description
1 polymer ?
#
loop_
_entity_poly.entity_id
_entity_poly.type
_entity_poly.pdbx_seq_one_letter_code
_entity_poly.pdbx_strand_id
1 'polypeptide(L)'
;MRTVLLLTVSTILLNSCVVSKKKYEACLAEKSKLNEELSASLSENKTLQSRIKTNVSDFELMKSELHLSNAVKSDEISDLLVKVTQLTDSNKALENKLEETVKLYQSQKQSTQTTVEELKSLRSDNIKLKRDTASIKYALKLSKERFSKLEYELTLQKEKYNAVSSSNRQLTKEMEVNKQKLLSFEQQLVKNKQKMEIISSSLIELRKEMLSAKSNNKIIDPNKNKHIDKMAKELGHY
;
A
#
# COMPACT_ATOMS: atom_id res chain seq x y z
N MET A 1 -63.67 2.49 158.24
CA MET A 1 -63.84 3.26 156.97
C MET A 1 -62.74 4.28 156.66
N ARG A 2 -61.84 4.68 157.57
CA ARG A 2 -60.69 5.58 157.25
C ARG A 2 -59.50 4.88 156.56
N THR A 3 -59.29 3.59 156.82
CA THR A 3 -58.19 2.81 156.25
C THR A 3 -58.41 2.37 154.80
N VAL A 4 -59.67 2.19 154.38
CA VAL A 4 -60.03 1.82 153.00
C VAL A 4 -59.85 3.01 152.05
N LEU A 5 -60.18 4.23 152.48
CA LEU A 5 -60.05 5.45 151.67
C LEU A 5 -58.59 5.85 151.40
N LEU A 6 -57.70 5.62 152.39
CA LEU A 6 -56.25 5.84 152.25
C LEU A 6 -55.58 4.83 151.31
N LEU A 7 -56.07 3.58 151.29
CA LEU A 7 -55.58 2.54 150.38
C LEU A 7 -56.00 2.81 148.92
N THR A 8 -57.21 3.34 148.71
CA THR A 8 -57.72 3.70 147.37
C THR A 8 -57.05 4.95 146.81
N VAL A 9 -56.74 5.95 147.63
CA VAL A 9 -56.03 7.17 147.18
C VAL A 9 -54.56 6.88 146.86
N SER A 10 -53.90 6.01 147.64
CA SER A 10 -52.53 5.56 147.37
C SER A 10 -52.41 4.74 146.07
N THR A 11 -53.37 3.86 145.80
CA THR A 11 -53.41 3.08 144.55
C THR A 11 -53.69 3.94 143.32
N ILE A 12 -54.52 4.99 143.41
CA ILE A 12 -54.77 5.92 142.30
C ILE A 12 -53.54 6.80 142.01
N LEU A 13 -52.84 7.30 143.04
CA LEU A 13 -51.63 8.10 142.87
C LEU A 13 -50.46 7.29 142.29
N LEU A 14 -50.26 6.05 142.76
CA LEU A 14 -49.23 5.15 142.22
C LEU A 14 -49.53 4.76 140.76
N ASN A 15 -50.79 4.46 140.42
CA ASN A 15 -51.18 4.14 139.05
C ASN A 15 -51.07 5.35 138.10
N SER A 16 -51.29 6.58 138.58
CA SER A 16 -51.15 7.80 137.77
C SER A 16 -49.70 8.15 137.44
N CYS A 17 -48.75 7.90 138.35
CA CYS A 17 -47.31 7.99 138.07
C CYS A 17 -46.83 6.92 137.09
N VAL A 18 -47.38 5.70 137.15
CA VAL A 18 -47.00 4.59 136.25
C VAL A 18 -47.53 4.82 134.83
N VAL A 19 -48.74 5.35 134.67
CA VAL A 19 -49.33 5.66 133.35
C VAL A 19 -48.66 6.87 132.68
N SER A 20 -48.34 7.91 133.45
CA SER A 20 -47.56 9.07 132.98
C SER A 20 -46.16 8.66 132.52
N LYS A 21 -45.47 7.83 133.30
CA LYS A 21 -44.16 7.28 132.94
C LYS A 21 -44.20 6.43 131.67
N LYS A 22 -45.21 5.57 131.51
CA LYS A 22 -45.38 4.74 130.31
C LYS A 22 -45.65 5.55 129.04
N LYS A 23 -46.44 6.63 129.12
CA LYS A 23 -46.66 7.56 128.01
C LYS A 23 -45.41 8.39 127.69
N TYR A 24 -44.67 8.80 128.72
CA TYR A 24 -43.40 9.50 128.55
C TYR A 24 -42.35 8.59 127.90
N GLU A 25 -42.22 7.35 128.33
CA GLU A 25 -41.35 6.33 127.73
C GLU A 25 -41.75 6.02 126.27
N ALA A 26 -43.05 5.91 125.99
CA ALA A 26 -43.54 5.74 124.61
C ALA A 26 -43.23 6.95 123.71
N CYS A 27 -43.40 8.17 124.23
CA CYS A 27 -43.04 9.41 123.52
C CYS A 27 -41.53 9.53 123.31
N LEU A 28 -40.72 9.07 124.27
CA LEU A 28 -39.26 9.03 124.14
C LEU A 28 -38.81 8.01 123.09
N ALA A 29 -39.45 6.85 123.03
CA ALA A 29 -39.21 5.83 122.02
C ALA A 29 -39.66 6.27 120.61
N GLU A 30 -40.79 6.96 120.51
CA GLU A 30 -41.26 7.54 119.25
C GLU A 30 -40.34 8.66 118.78
N LYS A 31 -39.91 9.55 119.69
CA LYS A 31 -38.91 10.58 119.41
C LYS A 31 -37.57 9.98 118.97
N SER A 32 -37.10 8.90 119.59
CA SER A 32 -35.85 8.24 119.17
C SER A 32 -35.99 7.65 117.77
N LYS A 33 -37.12 7.00 117.48
CA LYS A 33 -37.43 6.45 116.16
C LYS A 33 -37.52 7.53 115.08
N LEU A 34 -38.20 8.64 115.35
CA LEU A 34 -38.25 9.79 114.44
C LEU A 34 -36.86 10.40 114.21
N ASN A 35 -36.01 10.44 115.24
CA ASN A 35 -34.64 10.92 115.08
C ASN A 35 -33.79 9.95 114.23
N GLU A 36 -34.00 8.64 114.36
CA GLU A 36 -33.37 7.62 113.53
C GLU A 36 -33.82 7.72 112.06
N GLU A 37 -35.12 7.87 111.80
CA GLU A 37 -35.67 8.06 110.45
C GLU A 37 -35.19 9.38 109.81
N LEU A 38 -35.14 10.47 110.58
CA LEU A 38 -34.62 11.75 110.12
C LEU A 38 -33.12 11.67 109.80
N SER A 39 -32.35 10.98 110.65
CA SER A 39 -30.93 10.66 110.43
C SER A 39 -30.73 9.86 109.15
N ALA A 40 -31.54 8.81 108.95
CA ALA A 40 -31.48 7.95 107.76
C ALA A 40 -31.83 8.75 106.49
N SER A 41 -32.89 9.56 106.53
CA SER A 41 -33.30 10.41 105.41
C SER A 41 -32.29 11.51 105.08
N LEU A 42 -31.62 12.09 106.09
CA LEU A 42 -30.52 13.05 105.87
C LEU A 42 -29.30 12.37 105.24
N SER A 43 -28.98 11.14 105.64
CA SER A 43 -27.91 10.35 105.03
C SER A 43 -28.22 9.98 103.58
N GLU A 44 -29.46 9.57 103.31
CA GLU A 44 -29.94 9.27 101.97
C GLU A 44 -29.93 10.51 101.09
N ASN A 45 -30.40 11.67 101.59
CA ASN A 45 -30.33 12.94 100.85
C ASN A 45 -28.89 13.35 100.51
N LYS A 46 -27.94 13.19 101.43
CA LYS A 46 -26.52 13.44 101.14
C LYS A 46 -26.00 12.52 100.03
N THR A 47 -26.42 11.26 100.04
CA THR A 47 -26.04 10.26 99.04
C THR A 47 -26.68 10.55 97.68
N LEU A 48 -27.96 10.95 97.65
CA LEU A 48 -28.65 11.38 96.44
C LEU A 48 -28.02 12.65 95.88
N GLN A 49 -27.69 13.61 96.73
CA GLN A 49 -27.05 14.86 96.32
C GLN A 49 -25.65 14.62 95.74
N SER A 50 -24.88 13.67 96.29
CA SER A 50 -23.59 13.29 95.69
C SER A 50 -23.78 12.60 94.34
N ARG A 51 -24.74 11.66 94.21
CA ARG A 51 -25.06 10.99 92.94
C ARG A 51 -25.54 11.97 91.87
N ILE A 52 -26.38 12.95 92.22
CA ILE A 52 -26.82 14.00 91.29
C ILE A 52 -25.62 14.81 90.82
N LYS A 53 -24.71 15.22 91.72
CA LYS A 53 -23.50 15.95 91.32
C LYS A 53 -22.61 15.13 90.38
N THR A 54 -22.42 13.85 90.66
CA THR A 54 -21.68 12.94 89.78
C THR A 54 -22.36 12.82 88.42
N ASN A 55 -23.67 12.55 88.38
CA ASN A 55 -24.41 12.42 87.12
C ASN A 55 -24.37 13.70 86.27
N VAL A 56 -24.44 14.88 86.88
CA VAL A 56 -24.31 16.16 86.17
C VAL A 56 -22.90 16.33 85.61
N SER A 57 -21.88 15.97 86.39
CA SER A 57 -20.48 15.99 85.93
C SER A 57 -20.27 15.04 84.74
N ASP A 58 -20.75 13.80 84.86
CA ASP A 58 -20.64 12.78 83.81
C ASP A 58 -21.40 13.21 82.54
N PHE A 59 -22.56 13.85 82.70
CA PHE A 59 -23.32 14.39 81.58
C PHE A 59 -22.57 15.50 80.83
N GLU A 60 -21.98 16.46 81.55
CA GLU A 60 -21.19 17.53 80.90
C GLU A 60 -19.91 16.98 80.25
N LEU A 61 -19.27 15.97 80.84
CA LEU A 61 -18.14 15.27 80.21
C LEU A 61 -18.57 14.58 78.91
N MET A 62 -19.62 13.77 78.96
CA MET A 62 -20.14 13.07 77.79
C MET A 62 -20.55 14.05 76.67
N LYS A 63 -21.17 15.18 77.04
CA LYS A 63 -21.53 16.24 76.10
C LYS A 63 -20.29 16.85 75.44
N SER A 64 -19.24 17.15 76.22
CA SER A 64 -17.97 17.66 75.71
C SER A 64 -17.31 16.66 74.73
N GLU A 65 -17.21 15.39 75.13
CA GLU A 65 -16.66 14.32 74.30
C GLU A 65 -17.45 14.13 73.00
N LEU A 66 -18.78 14.23 73.06
CA LEU A 66 -19.64 14.10 71.89
C LEU A 66 -19.47 15.27 70.92
N HIS A 67 -19.31 16.50 71.42
CA HIS A 67 -18.97 17.66 70.59
C HIS A 67 -17.61 17.49 69.93
N LEU A 68 -16.60 17.03 70.67
CA LEU A 68 -15.27 16.77 70.14
C LEU A 68 -15.31 15.66 69.07
N SER A 69 -16.02 14.55 69.33
CA SER A 69 -16.19 13.44 68.39
C SER A 69 -16.89 13.89 67.11
N ASN A 70 -17.92 14.73 67.22
CA ASN A 70 -18.62 15.27 66.05
C ASN A 70 -17.73 16.22 65.23
N ALA A 71 -16.89 17.04 65.88
CA ALA A 71 -15.93 17.89 65.18
C ALA A 71 -14.91 17.05 64.39
N VAL A 72 -14.29 16.06 65.03
CA VAL A 72 -13.33 15.15 64.38
C VAL A 72 -13.97 14.42 63.20
N LYS A 73 -15.17 13.86 63.39
CA LYS A 73 -15.90 13.18 62.30
C LYS A 73 -16.25 14.12 61.16
N SER A 74 -16.59 15.38 61.46
CA SER A 74 -16.86 16.39 60.43
C SER A 74 -15.61 16.65 59.57
N ASP A 75 -14.44 16.75 60.20
CA ASP A 75 -13.16 16.93 59.50
C ASP A 75 -12.82 15.70 58.64
N GLU A 76 -12.98 14.48 59.19
CA GLU A 76 -12.78 13.23 58.44
C GLU A 76 -13.72 13.12 57.22
N ILE A 77 -14.99 13.52 57.37
CA ILE A 77 -15.96 13.54 56.26
C ILE A 77 -15.51 14.54 55.19
N SER A 78 -15.01 15.71 55.59
CA SER A 78 -14.48 16.71 54.65
C SER A 78 -13.29 16.16 53.85
N ASP A 79 -12.34 15.52 54.53
CA ASP A 79 -11.17 14.90 53.89
C ASP A 79 -11.56 13.77 52.94
N LEU A 80 -12.53 12.94 53.33
CA LEU A 80 -13.08 11.89 52.47
C LEU A 80 -13.75 12.48 51.23
N LEU A 81 -14.48 13.58 51.36
CA LEU A 81 -15.17 14.25 50.25
C LEU A 81 -14.15 14.85 49.27
N VAL A 82 -13.06 15.42 49.77
CA VAL A 82 -11.92 15.86 48.93
C VAL A 82 -11.29 14.68 48.19
N LYS A 83 -11.07 13.54 48.85
CA LYS A 83 -10.53 12.35 48.18
C LYS A 83 -11.47 11.79 47.10
N VAL A 84 -12.77 11.76 47.36
CA VAL A 84 -13.77 11.30 46.39
C VAL A 84 -13.81 12.19 45.16
N THR A 85 -13.75 13.52 45.34
CA THR A 85 -13.70 14.46 44.21
C THR A 85 -12.42 14.30 43.40
N GLN A 86 -11.25 14.22 44.06
CA GLN A 86 -9.97 13.96 43.39
C GLN A 86 -9.94 12.65 42.60
N LEU A 87 -10.47 11.56 43.19
CA LEU A 87 -10.57 10.27 42.50
C LEU A 87 -11.53 10.34 41.30
N THR A 88 -12.64 11.06 41.44
CA THR A 88 -13.60 11.26 40.35
C THR A 88 -12.97 11.99 39.18
N ASP A 89 -12.24 13.08 39.46
CA ASP A 89 -11.54 13.86 38.44
C ASP A 89 -10.42 13.06 37.78
N SER A 90 -9.68 12.28 38.57
CA SER A 90 -8.63 11.39 38.06
C SER A 90 -9.20 10.30 37.16
N ASN A 91 -10.34 9.70 37.53
CA ASN A 91 -11.02 8.70 36.69
C ASN A 91 -11.49 9.31 35.38
N LYS A 92 -12.10 10.50 35.40
CA LYS A 92 -12.49 11.19 34.16
C LYS A 92 -11.29 11.50 33.27
N ALA A 93 -10.16 11.92 33.85
CA ALA A 93 -8.94 12.16 33.10
C ALA A 93 -8.38 10.87 32.48
N LEU A 94 -8.44 9.75 33.20
CA LEU A 94 -8.04 8.42 32.72
C LEU A 94 -8.96 7.93 31.59
N GLU A 95 -10.27 8.08 31.74
CA GLU A 95 -11.25 7.73 30.70
C GLU A 95 -10.99 8.52 29.41
N ASN A 96 -10.77 9.83 29.51
CA ASN A 96 -10.45 10.67 28.34
C ASN A 96 -9.14 10.23 27.66
N LYS A 97 -8.08 9.94 28.43
CA LYS A 97 -6.82 9.44 27.88
C LYS A 97 -6.98 8.07 27.22
N LEU A 98 -7.80 7.20 27.80
CA LEU A 98 -8.10 5.89 27.22
C LEU A 98 -8.84 6.06 25.89
N GLU A 99 -9.85 6.93 25.83
CA GLU A 99 -10.59 7.21 24.61
C GLU A 99 -9.68 7.78 23.50
N GLU A 100 -8.80 8.73 23.85
CA GLU A 100 -7.82 9.29 22.92
C GLU A 100 -6.85 8.22 22.41
N THR A 101 -6.32 7.37 23.31
CA THR A 101 -5.41 6.27 22.95
C THR A 101 -6.09 5.28 22.01
N VAL A 102 -7.37 4.94 22.27
CA VAL A 102 -8.15 4.05 21.40
C VAL A 102 -8.34 4.67 20.01
N LYS A 103 -8.67 5.97 19.92
CA LYS A 103 -8.80 6.68 18.64
C LYS A 103 -7.49 6.69 17.86
N LEU A 104 -6.37 7.01 18.52
CA LEU A 104 -5.04 7.00 17.90
C LEU A 104 -4.68 5.60 17.38
N TYR A 105 -4.91 4.56 18.19
CA TYR A 105 -4.64 3.18 17.80
C TYR A 105 -5.49 2.74 16.60
N GLN A 106 -6.78 3.08 16.58
CA GLN A 106 -7.67 2.79 15.45
C GLN A 106 -7.21 3.51 14.17
N SER A 107 -6.86 4.79 14.27
CA SER A 107 -6.33 5.56 13.14
C SER A 107 -5.01 4.97 12.62
N GLN A 108 -4.10 4.59 13.51
CA GLN A 108 -2.83 3.96 13.14
C GLN A 108 -3.06 2.60 12.47
N LYS A 109 -4.00 1.79 12.98
CA LYS A 109 -4.37 0.51 12.38
C LYS A 109 -4.92 0.68 10.97
N GLN A 110 -5.82 1.65 10.76
CA GLN A 110 -6.38 1.95 9.44
C GLN A 110 -5.30 2.43 8.47
N SER A 111 -4.45 3.38 8.89
CA SER A 111 -3.33 3.85 8.09
C SER A 111 -2.38 2.70 7.70
N THR A 112 -2.05 1.83 8.65
CA THR A 112 -1.21 0.65 8.39
C THR A 112 -1.84 -0.30 7.37
N GLN A 113 -3.15 -0.53 7.45
CA GLN A 113 -3.87 -1.36 6.47
C GLN A 113 -3.79 -0.76 5.06
N THR A 114 -4.02 0.55 4.91
CA THR A 114 -3.90 1.24 3.62
C THR A 114 -2.48 1.13 3.06
N THR A 115 -1.45 1.36 3.87
CA THR A 115 -0.06 1.20 3.43
C THR A 115 0.27 -0.24 3.00
N VAL A 116 -0.29 -1.25 3.69
CA VAL A 116 -0.11 -2.65 3.30
C VAL A 116 -0.78 -2.96 1.96
N GLU A 117 -1.96 -2.40 1.69
CA GLU A 117 -2.65 -2.55 0.41
C GLU A 117 -1.88 -1.87 -0.73
N GLU A 118 -1.40 -0.65 -0.51
CA GLU A 118 -0.55 0.06 -1.47
C GLU A 118 0.74 -0.73 -1.78
N LEU A 119 1.41 -1.26 -0.76
CA LEU A 119 2.61 -2.09 -0.93
C LEU A 119 2.31 -3.38 -1.72
N LYS A 120 1.15 -4.01 -1.51
CA LYS A 120 0.72 -5.16 -2.32
C LYS A 120 0.49 -4.78 -3.77
N SER A 121 -0.14 -3.63 -4.04
CA SER A 121 -0.34 -3.13 -5.39
C SER A 121 0.99 -2.85 -6.09
N LEU A 122 1.87 -2.08 -5.45
CA LEU A 122 3.20 -1.74 -5.97
C LEU A 122 4.03 -3.00 -6.25
N ARG A 123 3.95 -4.02 -5.39
CA ARG A 123 4.62 -5.30 -5.61
C ARG A 123 4.07 -6.03 -6.84
N SER A 124 2.75 -6.04 -7.04
CA SER A 124 2.11 -6.62 -8.21
C SER A 124 2.56 -5.93 -9.50
N ASP A 125 2.58 -4.60 -9.49
CA ASP A 125 3.00 -3.80 -10.64
C ASP A 125 4.50 -3.98 -10.94
N ASN A 126 5.35 -4.06 -9.91
CA ASN A 126 6.77 -4.38 -10.10
C ASN A 126 6.97 -5.75 -10.77
N ILE A 127 6.17 -6.76 -10.39
CA ILE A 127 6.22 -8.09 -11.02
C ILE A 127 5.79 -8.00 -12.49
N LYS A 128 4.72 -7.26 -12.81
CA LYS A 128 4.28 -7.03 -14.20
C LYS A 128 5.38 -6.34 -15.02
N LEU A 129 5.92 -5.22 -14.52
CA LEU A 129 6.99 -4.48 -15.18
C LEU A 129 8.23 -5.35 -15.43
N LYS A 130 8.60 -6.24 -14.50
CA LYS A 130 9.69 -7.20 -14.71
C LYS A 130 9.40 -8.18 -15.86
N ARG A 131 8.17 -8.70 -15.95
CA ARG A 131 7.76 -9.57 -17.06
C ARG A 131 7.78 -8.82 -18.39
N ASP A 132 7.23 -7.61 -18.42
CA ASP A 132 7.17 -6.80 -19.63
C ASP A 132 8.58 -6.43 -20.10
N THR A 133 9.47 -6.07 -19.17
CA THR A 133 10.89 -5.81 -19.46
C THR A 133 11.58 -7.04 -20.08
N ALA A 134 11.33 -8.24 -19.53
CA ALA A 134 11.90 -9.48 -20.09
C ALA A 134 11.36 -9.77 -21.50
N SER A 135 10.05 -9.57 -21.70
CA SER A 135 9.39 -9.73 -23.01
C SER A 135 9.96 -8.75 -24.05
N ILE A 136 10.07 -7.46 -23.70
CA ILE A 136 10.63 -6.43 -24.57
C ILE A 136 12.10 -6.75 -24.89
N LYS A 137 12.89 -7.19 -23.92
CA LYS A 137 14.29 -7.59 -24.14
C LYS A 137 14.39 -8.75 -25.13
N TYR A 138 13.49 -9.73 -25.04
CA TYR A 138 13.44 -10.85 -25.99
C TYR A 138 13.03 -10.37 -27.39
N ALA A 139 11.98 -9.57 -27.50
CA ALA A 139 11.52 -9.00 -28.76
C ALA A 139 12.62 -8.14 -29.44
N LEU A 140 13.35 -7.35 -28.66
CA LEU A 140 14.48 -6.55 -29.14
C LEU A 140 15.61 -7.43 -29.66
N LYS A 141 15.95 -8.51 -28.96
CA LYS A 141 16.97 -9.47 -29.42
C LYS A 141 16.57 -10.08 -30.76
N LEU A 142 15.32 -10.56 -30.87
CA LEU A 142 14.81 -11.16 -32.10
C LEU A 142 14.77 -10.15 -33.26
N SER A 143 14.38 -8.91 -32.98
CA SER A 143 14.39 -7.83 -33.96
C SER A 143 15.81 -7.54 -34.47
N LYS A 144 16.81 -7.47 -33.57
CA LYS A 144 18.22 -7.31 -33.96
C LYS A 144 18.70 -8.45 -34.86
N GLU A 145 18.40 -9.70 -34.50
CA GLU A 145 18.76 -10.87 -35.32
C GLU A 145 18.12 -10.81 -36.71
N ARG A 146 16.85 -10.38 -36.80
CA ARG A 146 16.16 -10.18 -38.09
C ARG A 146 16.79 -9.06 -38.92
N PHE A 147 17.15 -7.95 -38.30
CA PHE A 147 17.83 -6.84 -38.98
C PHE A 147 19.18 -7.27 -39.55
N SER A 148 20.00 -8.00 -38.78
CA SER A 148 21.30 -8.49 -39.28
C SER A 148 21.14 -9.45 -40.46
N LYS A 149 20.12 -10.31 -40.46
CA LYS A 149 19.82 -11.17 -41.62
C LYS A 149 19.39 -10.35 -42.84
N LEU A 150 18.53 -9.36 -42.63
CA LEU A 150 18.06 -8.49 -43.72
C LEU A 150 19.20 -7.64 -44.31
N GLU A 151 20.11 -7.14 -43.49
CA GLU A 151 21.31 -6.42 -43.95
C GLU A 151 22.21 -7.31 -44.80
N TYR A 152 22.40 -8.57 -44.38
CA TYR A 152 23.15 -9.55 -45.13
C TYR A 152 22.49 -9.87 -46.48
N GLU A 153 21.17 -10.14 -46.49
CA GLU A 153 20.40 -10.39 -47.71
C GLU A 153 20.42 -9.20 -48.67
N LEU A 154 20.30 -7.98 -48.14
CA LEU A 154 20.38 -6.75 -48.93
C LEU A 154 21.76 -6.59 -49.58
N THR A 155 22.83 -6.93 -48.87
CA THR A 155 24.20 -6.89 -49.39
C THR A 155 24.38 -7.88 -50.53
N LEU A 156 23.97 -9.14 -50.34
CA LEU A 156 24.00 -10.16 -51.39
C LEU A 156 23.18 -9.74 -52.62
N GLN A 157 22.01 -9.12 -52.42
CA GLN A 157 21.17 -8.69 -53.53
C GLN A 157 21.81 -7.54 -54.32
N LYS A 158 22.49 -6.61 -53.64
CA LYS A 158 23.27 -5.54 -54.31
C LYS A 158 24.41 -6.11 -55.14
N GLU A 159 25.14 -7.09 -54.62
CA GLU A 159 26.22 -7.76 -55.36
C GLU A 159 25.69 -8.46 -56.61
N LYS A 160 24.60 -9.24 -56.48
CA LYS A 160 23.94 -9.89 -57.63
C LYS A 160 23.48 -8.88 -58.67
N TYR A 161 22.85 -7.78 -58.24
CA TYR A 161 22.41 -6.72 -59.14
C TYR A 161 23.59 -6.11 -59.91
N ASN A 162 24.70 -5.81 -59.23
CA ASN A 162 25.90 -5.27 -59.85
C ASN A 162 26.54 -6.23 -60.86
N ALA A 163 26.57 -7.53 -60.54
CA ALA A 163 27.06 -8.56 -61.44
C ALA A 163 26.19 -8.67 -62.71
N VAL A 164 24.87 -8.74 -62.55
CA VAL A 164 23.92 -8.79 -63.68
C VAL A 164 24.00 -7.52 -64.52
N SER A 165 24.05 -6.34 -63.90
CA SER A 165 24.21 -5.07 -64.60
C SER A 165 25.50 -5.03 -65.44
N SER A 166 26.61 -5.53 -64.88
CA SER A 166 27.90 -5.61 -65.58
C SER A 166 27.85 -6.57 -66.76
N SER A 167 27.27 -7.75 -66.57
CA SER A 167 27.06 -8.73 -67.64
C SER A 167 26.16 -8.18 -68.74
N ASN A 168 25.07 -7.49 -68.39
CA ASN A 168 24.17 -6.89 -69.36
C ASN A 168 24.86 -5.81 -70.20
N ARG A 169 25.76 -5.01 -69.60
CA ARG A 169 26.60 -4.05 -70.33
C ARG A 169 27.55 -4.73 -71.31
N GLN A 170 28.15 -5.87 -70.93
CA GLN A 170 29.03 -6.64 -71.80
C GLN A 170 28.24 -7.23 -72.97
N LEU A 171 27.12 -7.91 -72.70
CA LEU A 171 26.23 -8.47 -73.72
C LEU A 171 25.72 -7.40 -74.69
N THR A 172 25.39 -6.21 -74.19
CA THR A 172 24.97 -5.09 -75.05
C THR A 172 26.10 -4.66 -76.01
N LYS A 173 27.35 -4.61 -75.53
CA LYS A 173 28.51 -4.30 -76.39
C LYS A 173 28.77 -5.39 -77.42
N GLU A 174 28.74 -6.65 -77.02
CA GLU A 174 28.93 -7.79 -77.91
C GLU A 174 27.84 -7.85 -78.99
N MET A 175 26.59 -7.57 -78.61
CA MET A 175 25.47 -7.48 -79.53
C MET A 175 25.66 -6.35 -80.56
N GLU A 176 26.14 -5.17 -80.15
CA GLU A 176 26.42 -4.08 -81.08
C GLU A 176 27.58 -4.44 -82.04
N VAL A 177 28.65 -5.07 -81.53
CA VAL A 177 29.75 -5.56 -82.39
C VAL A 177 29.25 -6.58 -83.41
N ASN A 178 28.41 -7.53 -82.98
CA ASN A 178 27.83 -8.54 -83.87
C ASN A 178 26.90 -7.91 -84.91
N LYS A 179 26.12 -6.88 -84.52
CA LYS A 179 25.28 -6.11 -85.45
C LYS A 179 26.12 -5.42 -86.53
N GLN A 180 27.24 -4.79 -86.17
CA GLN A 180 28.15 -4.16 -87.14
C GLN A 180 28.79 -5.21 -88.08
N LYS A 181 29.16 -6.38 -87.57
CA LYS A 181 29.66 -7.49 -88.39
C LYS A 181 28.61 -7.99 -89.38
N LEU A 182 27.36 -8.15 -88.94
CA LEU A 182 26.25 -8.56 -89.80
C LEU A 182 26.03 -7.54 -90.94
N LEU A 183 26.01 -6.24 -90.63
CA LEU A 183 25.89 -5.19 -91.65
C LEU A 183 27.04 -5.24 -92.67
N SER A 184 28.28 -5.48 -92.21
CA SER A 184 29.43 -5.66 -93.09
C SER A 184 29.29 -6.89 -94.00
N PHE A 185 28.87 -8.03 -93.46
CA PHE A 185 28.61 -9.23 -94.26
C PHE A 185 27.49 -9.02 -95.27
N GLU A 186 26.40 -8.35 -94.90
CA GLU A 186 25.32 -7.99 -95.83
C GLU A 186 25.85 -7.11 -96.99
N GLN A 187 26.66 -6.10 -96.69
CA GLN A 187 27.29 -5.26 -97.73
C GLN A 187 28.22 -6.07 -98.64
N GLN A 188 29.01 -7.00 -98.09
CA GLN A 188 29.86 -7.88 -98.87
C GLN A 188 29.04 -8.82 -99.76
N LEU A 189 27.94 -9.37 -99.25
CA LEU A 189 27.02 -10.19 -100.03
C LEU A 189 26.40 -9.41 -101.19
N VAL A 190 25.97 -8.16 -100.97
CA VAL A 190 25.45 -7.29 -102.03
C VAL A 190 26.53 -7.00 -103.08
N LYS A 191 27.74 -6.63 -102.67
CA LYS A 191 28.86 -6.41 -103.59
C LYS A 191 29.20 -7.67 -104.39
N ASN A 192 29.30 -8.82 -103.74
CA ASN A 192 29.59 -10.08 -104.41
C ASN A 192 28.48 -10.47 -105.38
N LYS A 193 27.20 -10.22 -105.04
CA LYS A 193 26.07 -10.41 -105.95
C LYS A 193 26.23 -9.53 -107.20
N GLN A 194 26.52 -8.23 -107.04
CA GLN A 194 26.76 -7.32 -108.17
C GLN A 194 27.93 -7.76 -109.05
N LYS A 195 29.05 -8.16 -108.44
CA LYS A 195 30.20 -8.74 -109.17
C LYS A 195 29.78 -9.96 -109.98
N MET A 196 29.02 -10.86 -109.37
CA MET A 196 28.55 -12.09 -110.03
C MET A 196 27.58 -11.79 -111.17
N GLU A 197 26.71 -10.77 -111.04
CA GLU A 197 25.85 -10.29 -112.13
C GLU A 197 26.66 -9.71 -113.30
N ILE A 198 27.72 -8.94 -113.02
CA ILE A 198 28.63 -8.41 -114.04
C ILE A 198 29.38 -9.54 -114.76
N ILE A 199 29.92 -10.51 -114.00
CA ILE A 199 30.61 -11.68 -114.55
C ILE A 199 29.64 -12.49 -115.41
N SER A 200 28.44 -12.79 -114.91
CA SER A 200 27.40 -13.52 -115.62
C SER A 200 27.02 -12.83 -116.94
N SER A 201 26.79 -11.51 -116.89
CA SER A 201 26.48 -10.72 -118.09
C SER A 201 27.65 -10.73 -119.10
N SER A 202 28.89 -10.59 -118.62
CA SER A 202 30.08 -10.61 -119.47
C SER A 202 30.31 -11.99 -120.10
N LEU A 203 30.02 -13.07 -119.37
CA LEU A 203 30.08 -14.44 -119.88
C LEU A 203 29.02 -14.69 -120.96
N ILE A 204 27.80 -14.19 -120.78
CA ILE A 204 26.75 -14.25 -121.79
C ILE A 204 27.17 -13.52 -123.06
N GLU A 205 27.72 -12.31 -122.95
CA GLU A 205 28.20 -11.52 -124.09
C GLU A 205 29.40 -12.18 -124.78
N LEU A 206 30.38 -12.68 -124.01
CA LEU A 206 31.51 -13.46 -124.57
C LEU A 206 31.00 -14.68 -125.34
N ARG A 207 30.02 -15.41 -124.80
CA ARG A 207 29.41 -16.55 -125.49
C ARG A 207 28.75 -16.13 -126.81
N LYS A 208 28.02 -15.01 -126.84
CA LYS A 208 27.45 -14.48 -128.09
C LYS A 208 28.55 -14.13 -129.09
N GLU A 209 29.62 -13.46 -128.65
CA GLU A 209 30.76 -13.10 -129.49
C GLU A 209 31.45 -14.35 -130.06
N MET A 210 31.71 -15.38 -129.24
CA MET A 210 32.27 -16.66 -129.68
C MET A 210 31.40 -17.38 -130.71
N LEU A 211 30.07 -17.40 -130.52
CA LEU A 211 29.14 -17.96 -131.50
C LEU A 211 29.19 -17.19 -132.83
N SER A 212 29.23 -15.86 -132.78
CA SER A 212 29.33 -15.02 -133.98
C SER A 212 30.68 -15.18 -134.71
N ALA A 213 31.79 -15.28 -133.98
CA ALA A 213 33.13 -15.44 -134.55
C ALA A 213 33.31 -16.83 -135.18
N LYS A 214 32.72 -17.86 -134.59
CA LYS A 214 32.63 -19.20 -135.19
C LYS A 214 31.86 -19.20 -136.50
N SER A 215 30.76 -18.44 -136.59
CA SER A 215 29.99 -18.28 -137.84
C SER A 215 30.77 -17.52 -138.92
N ASN A 216 31.63 -16.58 -138.52
CA ASN A 216 32.35 -15.67 -139.43
C ASN A 216 33.84 -16.04 -139.65
N ASN A 217 34.26 -17.24 -139.23
CA ASN A 217 35.63 -17.76 -139.29
C ASN A 217 36.72 -16.79 -138.76
N LYS A 218 36.38 -16.02 -137.70
CA LYS A 218 37.27 -15.02 -137.08
C LYS A 218 37.91 -15.60 -135.80
N ILE A 219 39.22 -15.47 -135.66
CA ILE A 219 39.94 -15.90 -134.45
C ILE A 219 39.70 -14.88 -133.33
N ILE A 220 39.27 -15.34 -132.16
CA ILE A 220 39.19 -14.53 -130.94
C ILE A 220 40.49 -14.73 -130.15
N ASP A 221 41.17 -13.64 -129.82
CA ASP A 221 42.32 -13.62 -128.91
C ASP A 221 41.81 -13.43 -127.46
N PRO A 222 41.98 -14.43 -126.58
CA PRO A 222 41.53 -14.35 -125.19
C PRO A 222 42.17 -13.19 -124.41
N ASN A 223 43.40 -12.81 -124.75
CA ASN A 223 44.17 -11.78 -124.04
C ASN A 223 43.83 -10.35 -124.48
N LYS A 224 42.98 -10.19 -125.50
CA LYS A 224 42.49 -8.88 -126.00
C LYS A 224 40.97 -8.77 -125.94
N ASN A 225 40.28 -9.75 -125.34
CA ASN A 225 38.84 -9.76 -125.28
C ASN A 225 38.34 -8.95 -124.07
N LYS A 226 37.67 -7.84 -124.35
CA LYS A 226 37.12 -6.93 -123.32
C LYS A 226 36.18 -7.60 -122.30
N HIS A 227 35.51 -8.69 -122.67
CA HIS A 227 34.61 -9.42 -121.78
C HIS A 227 35.39 -10.35 -120.84
N ILE A 228 36.50 -10.95 -121.32
CA ILE A 228 37.44 -11.72 -120.49
C ILE A 228 38.13 -10.80 -119.49
N ASP A 229 38.63 -9.64 -119.93
CA ASP A 229 39.26 -8.65 -119.05
C ASP A 229 38.30 -8.15 -117.96
N LYS A 230 37.03 -7.90 -118.33
CA LYS A 230 36.00 -7.46 -117.38
C LYS A 230 35.67 -8.52 -116.32
N MET A 231 35.62 -9.80 -116.68
CA MET A 231 35.45 -10.89 -115.72
C MET A 231 36.67 -11.04 -114.81
N ALA A 232 37.87 -11.03 -115.39
CA ALA A 232 39.12 -11.18 -114.65
C ALA A 232 39.34 -10.02 -113.66
N LYS A 233 38.91 -8.79 -113.99
CA LYS A 233 38.89 -7.65 -113.07
C LYS A 233 37.99 -7.87 -111.86
N GLU A 234 36.76 -8.35 -112.06
CA GLU A 234 35.82 -8.56 -110.94
C GLU A 234 36.23 -9.74 -110.03
N LEU A 235 36.90 -10.74 -110.60
CA LEU A 235 37.49 -11.89 -109.90
C LEU A 235 38.80 -11.57 -109.16
N GLY A 236 39.38 -10.38 -109.37
CA GLY A 236 40.59 -9.93 -108.68
C GLY A 236 41.90 -10.46 -109.27
N HIS A 237 41.94 -10.75 -110.58
CA HIS A 237 43.14 -11.18 -111.29
C HIS A 237 43.99 -10.01 -111.84
N TYR A 238 43.68 -8.77 -111.45
CA TYR A 238 44.41 -7.53 -111.76
C TYR A 238 44.53 -6.62 -110.54
#